data_AF-A0A8C2WSS4-F1
#
_entry.id   AF-A0A8C2WSS4-F1
#
_cell.length_a   1.000
_cell.length_b   1.000
_cell.length_c   1.000
_cell.angle_alpha   90.00
_cell.angle_beta   90.00
_cell.angle_gamma   90.00
#
_symmetry.space_group_name_H-M   'P 1'
#
loop_
_entity.id
_entity.type
_entity.pdbx_description
1 polymer ?
#
loop_
_entity_poly.entity_id
_entity_poly.type
_entity_poly.pdbx_seq_one_letter_code
_entity_poly.pdbx_strand_id
1 'polypeptide(L)'
;MGPIDDSVASLVIAQLLFLQSESNNKTIHMYINSPGGVVTAGLAIYDTMQYILNPISTWCVGQAASMGSLLLAAGTSGMRHSLPNARIMVHQPSGGTRGQATDIAIQAEEIMKLKRQINILYAKHTRQLLTTIEGVMERDRYMSPIEAQDFGIIDRVLVHPPQAGQDEPELVQKEPAAPASPPPGSSCDVNVMYLFILLLRW
;
A
#
# COMPACT_ATOMS: atom_id res chain seq x y z
N MET A 1 0.17 -15.82 5.43
CA MET A 1 1.39 -14.98 5.55
C MET A 1 2.49 -15.59 4.70
N GLY A 2 3.49 -14.80 4.32
CA GLY A 2 4.55 -15.24 3.39
C GLY A 2 4.20 -14.96 1.92
N PRO A 3 4.98 -15.52 0.97
CA PRO A 3 4.71 -15.39 -0.46
C PRO A 3 3.31 -15.86 -0.84
N ILE A 4 2.69 -15.20 -1.83
CA ILE A 4 1.39 -15.59 -2.37
C ILE A 4 1.61 -16.56 -3.53
N ASP A 5 1.13 -17.78 -3.38
CA ASP A 5 1.06 -18.80 -4.42
C ASP A 5 -0.33 -19.45 -4.43
N ASP A 6 -0.55 -20.40 -5.33
CA ASP A 6 -1.85 -21.07 -5.49
C ASP A 6 -2.28 -21.82 -4.21
N SER A 7 -1.34 -22.33 -3.41
CA SER A 7 -1.65 -23.03 -2.16
C SER A 7 -2.17 -22.06 -1.11
N VAL A 8 -1.44 -20.96 -0.90
CA VAL A 8 -1.83 -19.90 0.03
C VAL A 8 -3.15 -19.26 -0.40
N ALA A 9 -3.32 -18.97 -1.70
CA ALA A 9 -4.56 -18.42 -2.22
C ALA A 9 -5.74 -19.34 -2.01
N SER A 10 -5.61 -20.63 -2.33
CA SER A 10 -6.67 -21.64 -2.12
C SER A 10 -7.09 -21.69 -0.65
N LEU A 11 -6.13 -21.69 0.28
CA LEU A 11 -6.40 -21.72 1.72
C LEU A 11 -7.10 -20.45 2.21
N VAL A 12 -6.70 -19.27 1.72
CA VAL A 12 -7.34 -18.00 2.09
C VAL A 12 -8.76 -17.94 1.54
N ILE A 13 -8.96 -18.30 0.26
CA ILE A 13 -10.28 -18.31 -0.39
C ILE A 13 -11.23 -19.27 0.34
N ALA A 14 -10.77 -20.49 0.67
CA ALA A 14 -11.57 -21.45 1.41
C ALA A 14 -12.02 -20.90 2.77
N GLN A 15 -11.14 -20.20 3.50
CA GLN A 15 -11.49 -19.56 4.77
C GLN A 15 -12.47 -18.40 4.61
N LEU A 16 -12.32 -17.58 3.57
CA LEU A 16 -13.25 -16.48 3.28
C LEU A 16 -14.67 -17.01 2.99
N LEU A 17 -14.76 -18.03 2.14
CA LEU A 17 -16.04 -18.65 1.79
C LEU A 17 -16.67 -19.37 3.00
N PHE A 18 -15.85 -20.04 3.82
CA PHE A 18 -16.30 -20.65 5.06
C PHE A 18 -16.88 -19.60 6.02
N LEU A 19 -16.14 -18.51 6.28
CA LEU A 19 -16.60 -17.44 7.17
C LEU A 19 -17.89 -16.78 6.66
N GLN A 20 -18.03 -16.59 5.35
CA GLN A 20 -19.28 -16.11 4.76
C GLN A 20 -20.44 -17.09 5.00
N SER A 21 -20.20 -18.40 4.88
CA SER A 21 -21.24 -19.41 5.12
C SER A 21 -21.69 -19.46 6.59
N GLU A 22 -20.78 -19.21 7.53
CA GLU A 22 -21.10 -19.13 8.96
C GLU A 22 -21.92 -17.88 9.29
N SER A 23 -21.60 -16.75 8.66
CA SER A 23 -22.32 -15.50 8.80
C SER A 23 -21.90 -14.56 7.70
N ASN A 24 -22.87 -14.04 6.93
CA ASN A 24 -22.60 -13.17 5.79
C ASN A 24 -22.57 -11.66 6.13
N ASN A 25 -22.70 -11.29 7.41
CA ASN A 25 -22.75 -9.90 7.86
C ASN A 25 -21.66 -9.53 8.89
N LYS A 26 -20.97 -10.50 9.48
CA LYS A 26 -19.87 -10.25 10.42
C LYS A 26 -18.63 -9.78 9.68
N THR A 27 -17.87 -8.88 10.31
CA THR A 27 -16.60 -8.43 9.77
C THR A 27 -15.57 -9.56 9.76
N ILE A 28 -14.87 -9.71 8.65
CA ILE A 28 -13.73 -10.63 8.51
C ILE A 28 -12.44 -9.82 8.65
N HIS A 29 -11.51 -10.30 9.48
CA HIS A 29 -10.21 -9.67 9.67
C HIS A 29 -9.13 -10.44 8.88
N MET A 30 -8.47 -9.75 7.96
CA MET A 30 -7.39 -10.30 7.14
C MET A 30 -6.06 -9.67 7.53
N TYR A 31 -5.19 -10.44 8.18
CA TYR A 31 -3.83 -10.03 8.54
C TYR A 31 -2.83 -10.34 7.43
N ILE A 32 -2.10 -9.31 6.99
CA ILE A 32 -1.21 -9.34 5.83
C ILE A 32 0.23 -9.06 6.29
N ASN A 33 1.06 -10.09 6.14
CA ASN A 33 2.51 -10.00 6.14
C ASN A 33 3.01 -10.77 4.92
N SER A 34 3.20 -10.08 3.80
CA SER A 34 3.52 -10.73 2.52
C SER A 34 4.43 -9.87 1.64
N PRO A 35 5.47 -10.48 1.03
CA PRO A 35 6.28 -9.83 0.00
C PRO A 35 5.59 -9.76 -1.37
N GLY A 36 4.36 -10.28 -1.50
CA GLY A 36 3.69 -10.49 -2.79
C GLY A 36 3.88 -11.91 -3.30
N GLY A 37 3.73 -12.12 -4.61
CA GLY A 37 3.85 -13.43 -5.22
C GLY A 37 3.15 -13.52 -6.58
N VAL A 38 2.59 -14.69 -6.87
CA VAL A 38 1.91 -14.99 -8.14
C VAL A 38 0.68 -14.09 -8.31
N VAL A 39 0.64 -13.37 -9.44
CA VAL A 39 -0.41 -12.39 -9.74
C VAL A 39 -1.79 -13.03 -9.81
N THR A 40 -1.93 -14.15 -10.52
CA THR A 40 -3.21 -14.85 -10.67
C THR A 40 -3.75 -15.37 -9.33
N ALA A 41 -2.88 -15.95 -8.50
CA ALA A 41 -3.22 -16.38 -7.14
C ALA A 41 -3.72 -15.21 -6.28
N GLY A 42 -3.02 -14.07 -6.33
CA GLY A 42 -3.45 -12.88 -5.61
C GLY A 42 -4.75 -12.27 -6.16
N LEU A 43 -4.97 -12.29 -7.49
CA LEU A 43 -6.23 -11.84 -8.08
C LEU A 43 -7.42 -12.74 -7.70
N ALA A 44 -7.20 -14.04 -7.53
CA ALA A 44 -8.24 -14.95 -7.03
C ALA A 44 -8.66 -14.61 -5.59
N ILE A 45 -7.70 -14.26 -4.72
CA ILE A 45 -8.01 -13.76 -3.37
C ILE A 45 -8.76 -12.43 -3.47
N TYR A 46 -8.26 -11.50 -4.29
CA TYR A 46 -8.85 -10.18 -4.50
C TYR A 46 -10.32 -10.28 -4.92
N ASP A 47 -10.63 -11.06 -5.95
CA ASP A 47 -12.01 -11.19 -6.44
C ASP A 47 -12.90 -11.86 -5.40
N THR A 48 -12.38 -12.84 -4.66
CA THR A 48 -13.13 -13.46 -3.54
C THR A 48 -13.44 -12.42 -2.45
N MET A 49 -12.47 -11.56 -2.12
CA MET A 49 -12.69 -10.47 -1.17
C MET A 49 -13.81 -9.51 -1.59
N GLN A 50 -13.93 -9.23 -2.90
CA GLN A 50 -14.98 -8.37 -3.42
C GLN A 50 -16.32 -9.10 -3.62
N TYR A 51 -16.28 -10.41 -3.80
CA TYR A 51 -17.44 -11.26 -4.08
C TYR A 51 -18.27 -11.52 -2.84
N ILE A 52 -17.63 -11.76 -1.69
CA ILE A 52 -18.34 -12.06 -0.45
C ILE A 52 -19.05 -10.82 0.11
N LEU A 53 -20.16 -11.03 0.81
CA LEU A 53 -20.98 -9.94 1.36
C LEU A 53 -20.39 -9.31 2.62
N ASN A 54 -19.54 -10.06 3.33
CA ASN A 54 -18.92 -9.62 4.56
C ASN A 54 -18.01 -8.40 4.34
N PRO A 55 -18.04 -7.39 5.22
CA PRO A 55 -16.98 -6.39 5.23
C PRO A 55 -15.65 -7.04 5.63
N ILE A 56 -14.58 -6.71 4.92
CA ILE A 56 -13.23 -7.24 5.15
C ILE A 56 -12.33 -6.13 5.66
N SER A 57 -11.90 -6.26 6.90
CA SER A 57 -10.90 -5.39 7.52
C SER A 57 -9.50 -5.94 7.27
N THR A 58 -8.64 -5.16 6.62
CA THR A 58 -7.26 -5.57 6.30
C THR A 58 -6.26 -4.97 7.27
N TRP A 59 -5.27 -5.75 7.68
CA TRP A 59 -4.28 -5.38 8.70
C TRP A 59 -2.86 -5.69 8.23
N CYS A 60 -2.09 -4.67 7.90
CA CYS A 60 -0.69 -4.86 7.56
C CYS A 60 0.19 -4.93 8.82
N VAL A 61 0.85 -6.09 8.99
CA VAL A 61 1.79 -6.37 10.07
C VAL A 61 3.13 -6.80 9.45
N GLY A 62 4.19 -6.04 9.68
CA GLY A 62 5.49 -6.27 9.03
C GLY A 62 5.56 -5.67 7.62
N GLN A 63 4.99 -6.34 6.60
CA GLN A 63 4.96 -5.77 5.25
C GLN A 63 3.74 -6.17 4.40
N ALA A 64 3.38 -5.28 3.49
CA ALA A 64 2.47 -5.56 2.38
C ALA A 64 3.11 -5.04 1.09
N ALA A 65 3.72 -5.93 0.32
CA ALA A 65 4.43 -5.58 -0.92
C ALA A 65 3.79 -6.25 -2.14
N SER A 66 3.83 -5.58 -3.30
CA SER A 66 3.36 -6.10 -4.58
C SER A 66 1.89 -6.57 -4.51
N MET A 67 1.58 -7.85 -4.74
CA MET A 67 0.22 -8.37 -4.55
C MET A 67 -0.28 -8.24 -3.09
N GLY A 68 0.62 -8.24 -2.11
CA GLY A 68 0.25 -8.02 -0.70
C GLY A 68 -0.31 -6.62 -0.44
N SER A 69 0.25 -5.57 -1.06
CA SER A 69 -0.30 -4.21 -0.95
C SER A 69 -1.60 -4.03 -1.73
N LEU A 70 -1.80 -4.77 -2.83
CA LEU A 70 -3.07 -4.76 -3.55
C LEU A 70 -4.19 -5.32 -2.66
N LEU A 71 -3.95 -6.48 -2.03
CA LEU A 71 -4.90 -7.10 -1.11
C LEU A 71 -5.17 -6.21 0.12
N LEU A 72 -4.14 -5.55 0.64
CA LEU A 72 -4.29 -4.55 1.70
C LEU A 72 -5.24 -3.41 1.27
N ALA A 73 -5.01 -2.85 0.08
CA ALA A 73 -5.83 -1.76 -0.46
C ALA A 73 -7.27 -2.17 -0.76
N ALA A 74 -7.50 -3.45 -1.06
CA ALA A 74 -8.78 -4.02 -1.45
C ALA A 74 -9.74 -4.31 -0.27
N GLY A 75 -9.31 -4.08 0.97
CA GLY A 75 -10.19 -4.14 2.13
C GLY A 75 -11.33 -3.13 2.04
N THR A 76 -12.37 -3.34 2.85
CA THR A 76 -13.53 -2.43 2.90
C THR A 76 -13.08 -1.01 3.27
N SER A 77 -13.55 -0.02 2.52
CA SER A 77 -13.21 1.40 2.72
C SER A 77 -13.46 1.83 4.18
N GLY A 78 -12.46 2.43 4.82
CA GLY A 78 -12.49 2.81 6.23
C GLY A 78 -11.96 1.74 7.20
N MET A 79 -11.75 0.50 6.72
CA MET A 79 -11.34 -0.67 7.51
C MET A 79 -9.97 -1.23 7.08
N ARG A 80 -9.14 -0.42 6.42
CA ARG A 80 -7.80 -0.79 5.97
C ARG A 80 -6.77 -0.21 6.93
N HIS A 81 -5.97 -1.08 7.53
CA HIS A 81 -5.15 -0.75 8.68
C HIS A 81 -3.70 -1.17 8.50
N SER A 82 -2.80 -0.48 9.21
CA SER A 82 -1.40 -0.86 9.30
C SER A 82 -0.83 -0.55 10.69
N LEU A 83 0.16 -1.32 11.12
CA LEU A 83 0.95 -1.02 12.32
C LEU A 83 2.07 -0.01 12.00
N PRO A 84 2.59 0.73 12.99
CA PRO A 84 3.40 1.93 12.74
C PRO A 84 4.74 1.66 12.04
N ASN A 85 5.30 0.47 12.23
CA ASN A 85 6.60 0.07 11.66
C ASN A 85 6.48 -0.86 10.45
N ALA A 86 5.26 -1.07 9.94
CA ALA A 86 5.09 -1.86 8.74
C ALA A 86 5.61 -1.11 7.52
N ARG A 87 5.92 -1.83 6.44
CA ARG A 87 6.28 -1.23 5.15
C ARG A 87 5.32 -1.65 4.05
N ILE A 88 4.95 -0.69 3.21
CA ILE A 88 4.11 -0.93 2.04
C ILE A 88 4.99 -0.74 0.80
N MET A 89 4.84 -1.60 -0.21
CA MET A 89 5.56 -1.43 -1.47
C MET A 89 4.67 -1.75 -2.66
N VAL A 90 4.63 -0.87 -3.65
CA VAL A 90 3.93 -1.10 -4.92
C VAL A 90 4.93 -1.09 -6.09
N HIS A 91 4.64 -1.90 -7.10
CA HIS A 91 5.40 -1.94 -8.35
C HIS A 91 4.58 -2.60 -9.48
N GLN A 92 5.04 -2.45 -10.72
CA GLN A 92 4.47 -3.14 -11.88
C GLN A 92 4.70 -4.66 -11.79
N PRO A 93 3.84 -5.49 -12.42
CA PRO A 93 4.08 -6.92 -12.48
C PRO A 93 5.37 -7.23 -13.24
N SER A 94 6.06 -8.27 -12.79
CA SER A 94 7.26 -8.81 -13.44
C SER A 94 7.00 -10.23 -13.95
N GLY A 95 7.59 -10.58 -15.09
CA GLY A 95 7.52 -11.92 -15.66
C GLY A 95 8.69 -12.17 -16.61
N GLY A 96 8.75 -13.37 -17.18
CA GLY A 96 9.76 -13.75 -18.16
C GLY A 96 9.16 -14.65 -19.23
N THR A 97 9.65 -14.51 -20.46
CA THR A 97 9.24 -15.35 -21.59
C THR A 97 10.46 -15.75 -22.42
N ARG A 98 10.39 -16.94 -23.05
CA ARG A 98 11.38 -17.48 -24.00
C ARG A 98 10.60 -18.33 -25.01
N GLY A 99 11.03 -18.34 -26.27
CA GLY A 99 10.37 -19.13 -27.30
C GLY A 99 10.46 -18.49 -28.68
N GLN A 100 9.52 -18.85 -29.56
CA GLN A 100 9.44 -18.23 -30.88
C GLN A 100 9.05 -16.74 -30.76
N ALA A 101 9.35 -15.96 -31.79
CA ALA A 101 9.02 -14.53 -31.80
C ALA A 101 7.51 -14.28 -31.54
N THR A 102 6.65 -15.12 -32.10
CA THR A 102 5.19 -15.07 -31.87
C THR A 102 4.83 -15.31 -30.40
N ASP A 103 5.42 -16.32 -29.75
CA ASP A 103 5.15 -16.62 -28.34
C ASP A 103 5.62 -15.49 -27.42
N ILE A 104 6.78 -14.90 -27.72
CA ILE A 104 7.31 -13.73 -26.99
C ILE A 104 6.33 -12.56 -27.11
N ALA A 105 5.81 -12.29 -28.31
CA ALA A 105 4.86 -11.21 -28.53
C ALA A 105 3.54 -11.43 -27.77
N ILE A 106 3.01 -12.66 -27.77
CA ILE A 106 1.79 -13.02 -27.00
C ILE A 106 2.00 -12.77 -25.51
N GLN A 107 3.11 -13.22 -24.95
CA GLN A 107 3.39 -13.07 -23.52
C GLN A 107 3.67 -11.62 -23.13
N ALA A 108 4.31 -10.84 -24.01
CA ALA A 108 4.51 -9.41 -23.81
C ALA A 108 3.18 -8.65 -23.82
N GLU A 109 2.25 -9.02 -24.70
CA GLU A 109 0.91 -8.42 -24.71
C GLU A 109 0.14 -8.75 -23.41
N GLU A 110 0.23 -9.99 -22.92
CA GLU A 110 -0.46 -10.42 -21.71
C GLU A 110 0.03 -9.70 -20.45
N ILE A 111 1.35 -9.58 -20.26
CA ILE A 111 1.88 -8.85 -19.10
C ILE A 111 1.52 -7.36 -19.15
N MET A 112 1.39 -6.76 -20.34
CA MET A 112 0.93 -5.39 -20.50
C MET A 112 -0.56 -5.23 -20.13
N LYS A 113 -1.40 -6.21 -20.47
CA LYS A 113 -2.81 -6.26 -20.02
C LYS A 113 -2.89 -6.39 -18.50
N LEU A 114 -2.13 -7.30 -17.90
CA LEU A 114 -2.06 -7.47 -16.45
C LEU A 114 -1.58 -6.20 -15.74
N LYS A 115 -0.54 -5.54 -16.26
CA LYS A 115 -0.05 -4.25 -15.73
C LYS A 115 -1.17 -3.22 -15.69
N ARG A 116 -1.90 -3.05 -16.80
CA ARG A 116 -3.03 -2.12 -16.88
C ARG A 116 -4.15 -2.49 -15.92
N GLN A 117 -4.52 -3.77 -15.85
CA GLN A 117 -5.55 -4.25 -14.94
C GLN A 117 -5.21 -3.94 -13.48
N ILE A 118 -3.99 -4.27 -13.03
CA ILE A 118 -3.53 -4.01 -11.67
C ILE A 118 -3.54 -2.50 -11.37
N ASN A 119 -3.07 -1.65 -12.29
CA ASN A 119 -3.09 -0.20 -12.11
C ASN A 119 -4.52 0.35 -11.94
N ILE A 120 -5.49 -0.18 -12.69
CA ILE A 120 -6.91 0.18 -12.54
C ILE A 120 -7.43 -0.22 -11.15
N LEU A 121 -7.04 -1.40 -10.64
CA LEU A 121 -7.45 -1.84 -9.30
C LEU A 121 -6.87 -0.94 -8.21
N TYR A 122 -5.59 -0.55 -8.30
CA TYR A 122 -5.00 0.42 -7.39
C TYR A 122 -5.71 1.78 -7.47
N ALA A 123 -5.96 2.30 -8.68
CA ALA A 123 -6.67 3.56 -8.87
C ALA A 123 -8.07 3.52 -8.24
N LYS A 124 -8.81 2.41 -8.40
CA LYS A 124 -10.13 2.18 -7.77
C LYS A 124 -10.07 2.33 -6.25
N HIS A 125 -9.13 1.66 -5.60
CA HIS A 125 -9.08 1.56 -4.14
C HIS A 125 -8.37 2.73 -3.46
N THR A 126 -7.41 3.34 -4.13
CA THR A 126 -6.68 4.52 -3.62
C THR A 126 -7.37 5.84 -3.95
N ARG A 127 -8.30 5.83 -4.92
CA ARG A 127 -8.93 7.03 -5.52
C ARG A 127 -7.93 7.98 -6.19
N GLN A 128 -6.73 7.49 -6.50
CA GLN A 128 -5.76 8.21 -7.30
C GLN A 128 -6.12 8.14 -8.79
N LEU A 129 -5.67 9.14 -9.55
CA LEU A 129 -5.75 9.09 -11.01
C LEU A 129 -4.90 7.92 -11.54
N LEU A 130 -5.38 7.27 -12.62
CA LEU A 130 -4.65 6.17 -13.25
C LEU A 130 -3.22 6.58 -13.66
N THR A 131 -3.05 7.81 -14.16
CA THR A 131 -1.74 8.37 -14.53
C THR A 131 -0.80 8.50 -13.33
N THR A 132 -1.32 8.85 -12.15
CA THR A 132 -0.54 8.87 -10.90
C THR A 132 -0.10 7.46 -10.53
N ILE A 133 -1.00 6.48 -10.60
CA ILE A 133 -0.68 5.07 -10.32
C ILE A 133 0.40 4.55 -11.28
N GLU A 134 0.26 4.81 -12.58
CA GLU A 134 1.24 4.40 -13.60
C GLU A 134 2.64 4.94 -13.31
N GLY A 135 2.76 6.22 -12.94
CA GLY A 135 4.04 6.83 -12.58
C GLY A 135 4.63 6.27 -11.28
N VAL A 136 3.79 5.98 -10.28
CA VAL A 136 4.22 5.47 -8.97
C VAL A 136 4.66 4.01 -9.05
N MET A 137 3.97 3.18 -9.84
CA MET A 137 4.23 1.74 -9.92
C MET A 137 5.32 1.36 -10.93
N GLU A 138 5.84 2.30 -11.72
CA GLU A 138 6.83 1.98 -12.77
C GLU A 138 8.13 1.38 -12.19
N ARG A 139 8.48 1.69 -10.95
CA ARG A 139 9.59 1.08 -10.20
C ARG A 139 9.11 0.76 -8.79
N ASP A 140 9.92 -0.01 -8.06
CA ASP A 140 9.65 -0.30 -6.67
C ASP A 140 9.50 1.00 -5.87
N ARG A 141 8.30 1.24 -5.36
CA ARG A 141 7.99 2.37 -4.49
C ARG A 141 7.65 1.85 -3.10
N TYR A 142 8.55 2.11 -2.16
CA TYR A 142 8.31 1.87 -0.74
C TYR A 142 7.61 3.07 -0.09
N MET A 143 6.74 2.79 0.86
CA MET A 143 6.00 3.76 1.66
C MET A 143 5.98 3.30 3.12
N SER A 144 6.16 4.26 4.03
CA SER A 144 5.75 4.12 5.43
C SER A 144 4.22 3.98 5.53
N PRO A 145 3.67 3.56 6.68
CA PRO A 145 2.23 3.47 6.87
C PRO A 145 1.53 4.83 6.71
N ILE A 146 2.16 5.92 7.14
CA ILE A 146 1.61 7.27 6.98
C ILE A 146 1.58 7.69 5.51
N GLU A 147 2.65 7.47 4.76
CA GLU A 147 2.65 7.74 3.31
C GLU A 147 1.63 6.86 2.57
N ALA A 148 1.48 5.59 2.97
CA ALA A 148 0.48 4.69 2.40
C ALA A 148 -0.96 5.12 2.74
N GLN A 149 -1.18 5.71 3.91
CA GLN A 149 -2.46 6.31 4.30
C GLN A 149 -2.75 7.55 3.45
N ASP A 150 -1.77 8.44 3.28
CA ASP A 150 -1.88 9.63 2.45
C ASP A 150 -2.10 9.31 0.97
N PHE A 151 -1.46 8.23 0.50
CA PHE A 151 -1.65 7.75 -0.87
C PHE A 151 -3.02 7.07 -1.07
N GLY A 152 -3.68 6.64 0.00
CA GLY A 152 -5.01 6.02 -0.02
C GLY A 152 -4.99 4.48 -0.06
N ILE A 153 -3.85 3.83 0.16
CA ILE A 153 -3.74 2.36 0.25
C ILE A 153 -4.39 1.85 1.55
N ILE A 154 -4.23 2.58 2.64
CA ILE A 154 -4.86 2.27 3.93
C ILE A 154 -5.64 3.47 4.45
N ASP A 155 -6.48 3.24 5.45
CA ASP A 155 -7.30 4.28 6.07
C ASP A 155 -6.74 4.76 7.42
N ARG A 156 -6.14 3.85 8.21
CA ARG A 156 -5.67 4.16 9.58
C ARG A 156 -4.36 3.46 9.91
N VAL A 157 -3.50 4.14 10.68
CA VAL A 157 -2.31 3.55 11.31
C VAL A 157 -2.54 3.46 12.82
N LEU A 158 -2.57 2.25 13.37
CA LEU A 158 -2.94 2.02 14.78
C LEU A 158 -1.71 1.77 15.65
N VAL A 159 -1.71 2.34 16.86
CA VAL A 159 -0.71 2.09 17.90
C VAL A 159 -1.22 1.03 18.87
N HIS A 160 -2.43 1.23 19.40
CA HIS A 160 -3.08 0.33 20.34
C HIS A 160 -4.56 0.14 20.00
N PRO A 161 -5.13 -1.06 20.28
CA PRO A 161 -6.59 -1.23 20.30
C PRO A 161 -7.22 -0.34 21.39
N PRO A 162 -8.57 -0.20 21.42
CA PRO A 162 -9.24 0.60 22.45
C PRO A 162 -8.74 0.21 23.86
N GLN A 163 -8.18 1.20 24.57
CA GLN A 163 -7.67 0.99 25.92
C GLN A 163 -8.82 0.99 26.94
N ALA A 164 -8.57 0.52 28.17
CA ALA A 164 -9.60 0.49 29.21
C ALA A 164 -10.19 1.89 29.45
N GLY A 165 -11.49 2.06 29.21
CA GLY A 165 -12.20 3.33 29.33
C GLY A 165 -12.18 4.21 28.06
N GLN A 166 -11.68 3.70 26.94
CA GLN A 166 -11.73 4.36 25.63
C GLN A 166 -12.52 3.49 24.64
N ASP A 167 -13.42 4.12 23.89
CA ASP A 167 -14.23 3.42 22.87
C ASP A 167 -13.51 3.30 21.52
N GLU A 168 -12.56 4.20 21.24
CA GLU A 168 -11.82 4.29 19.97
C GLU A 168 -10.36 3.83 20.12
N PRO A 169 -9.75 3.26 19.06
CA PRO A 169 -8.35 2.88 19.07
C PRO A 169 -7.42 4.09 19.02
N GLU A 170 -6.22 3.93 19.56
CA GLU A 170 -5.16 4.94 19.48
C GLU A 170 -4.49 4.89 18.10
N LEU A 171 -4.48 6.03 17.41
CA LEU A 171 -3.91 6.20 16.07
C LEU A 171 -2.57 6.93 16.14
N VAL A 172 -1.70 6.67 15.16
CA VAL A 172 -0.46 7.44 15.00
C VAL A 172 -0.79 8.90 14.69
N GLN A 173 -0.25 9.82 15.48
CA GLN A 173 -0.33 11.25 15.22
C GLN A 173 0.62 11.61 14.08
N LYS A 174 0.14 12.31 13.06
CA LYS A 174 1.02 12.87 12.02
C LYS A 174 1.81 14.02 12.64
N GLU A 175 3.14 13.96 12.56
CA GLU A 175 3.94 15.16 12.83
C GLU A 175 3.51 16.27 11.86
N PRO A 176 3.36 17.52 12.33
CA PRO A 176 3.03 18.62 11.43
C PRO A 176 4.12 18.72 10.35
N ALA A 177 3.70 18.75 9.09
CA ALA A 177 4.61 18.90 7.96
C ALA A 177 5.58 20.06 8.25
N ALA A 178 6.88 19.77 8.21
CA ALA A 178 7.90 20.80 8.39
C ALA A 178 7.62 21.97 7.41
N PRO A 179 7.67 23.23 7.86
CA PRO A 179 7.42 24.36 6.98
C PRO A 179 8.36 24.26 5.78
N ALA A 180 7.80 24.37 4.58
CA ALA A 180 8.54 24.31 3.35
C ALA A 180 9.77 25.23 3.45
N SER A 181 10.96 24.67 3.27
CA SER A 181 12.19 25.45 3.19
C SER A 181 12.00 26.56 2.15
N PRO A 182 12.29 27.82 2.47
CA PRO A 182 12.10 28.92 1.53
C PRO A 182 12.89 28.65 0.24
N PRO A 183 12.39 29.07 -0.93
CA PRO A 183 13.05 28.84 -2.19
C PRO A 183 14.47 29.42 -2.17
N PRO A 184 15.47 28.72 -2.73
CA PRO A 184 16.82 29.26 -2.79
C PRO A 184 16.82 30.45 -3.75
N GLY A 185 17.08 31.64 -3.21
CA GLY A 185 17.35 32.85 -3.98
C GLY A 185 16.20 33.84 -4.06
N SER A 186 16.08 34.68 -3.03
CA SER A 186 15.83 36.10 -3.27
C SER A 186 17.01 36.85 -2.66
N SER A 187 17.75 37.52 -3.53
CA SER A 187 18.90 38.36 -3.22
C SER A 187 18.46 39.52 -2.32
N CYS A 188 18.92 39.54 -1.08
CA CYS A 188 19.02 40.76 -0.27
C CYS A 188 20.33 40.74 0.53
N ASP A 189 21.24 41.61 0.10
CA ASP A 189 22.25 42.30 0.90
C ASP A 189 23.24 41.49 1.72
N VAL A 190 24.28 41.05 1.01
CA VAL A 190 25.63 40.81 1.55
C VAL A 190 26.22 42.15 2.01
N ASN A 191 25.79 42.68 3.17
CA ASN A 191 26.49 43.82 3.78
C ASN A 191 26.32 44.02 5.30
N VAL A 192 25.98 42.98 6.07
CA VAL A 192 25.96 43.08 7.55
C VAL A 192 26.76 41.96 8.25
N MET A 193 27.39 41.04 7.50
CA MET A 193 28.10 39.89 8.08
C MET A 193 29.63 40.05 8.16
N TYR A 194 30.11 41.29 8.37
CA TYR A 194 31.53 41.55 8.63
C TYR A 194 31.80 42.36 9.92
N LEU A 195 30.77 42.76 10.68
CA LEU A 195 30.96 43.58 11.89
C LEU A 195 30.82 42.83 13.22
N PHE A 196 30.61 41.50 13.21
CA PHE A 196 30.37 40.73 14.44
C PHE A 196 31.47 39.71 14.82
N ILE A 197 32.57 39.63 14.06
CA ILE A 197 33.65 38.64 14.30
C ILE A 197 34.94 39.28 14.91
N LEU A 198 34.91 40.56 15.30
CA LEU A 198 36.10 41.26 15.81
C LEU A 198 35.98 41.84 17.24
N LEU A 199 35.02 41.39 18.04
CA LEU A 199 34.84 41.84 19.43
C LEU A 199 34.83 40.72 20.49
N LEU A 200 35.51 39.61 20.21
CA LEU A 200 35.79 38.57 21.20
C LEU A 200 37.21 38.01 21.02
N ARG A 201 38.22 38.80 21.40
CA ARG A 201 39.52 38.39 21.96
C ARG A 201 40.44 39.61 22.07
N TRP A 202 40.70 40.01 23.32
CA TRP A 202 41.78 40.88 23.82
C TRP A 202 42.06 42.20 23.08
#